data_AF-A0A967CX03-F1
#
_entry.id   AF-A0A967CX03-F1
#
_cell.length_a   1.000
_cell.length_b   1.000
_cell.length_c   1.000
_cell.angle_alpha   90.00
_cell.angle_beta   90.00
_cell.angle_gamma   90.00
#
_symmetry.space_group_name_H-M   'P 1'
#
loop_
_entity.id
_entity.type
_entity.pdbx_description
1 polymer ?
#
loop_
_entity_poly.entity_id
_entity_poly.type
_entity_poly.pdbx_seq_one_letter_code
_entity_poly.pdbx_strand_id
1 'polypeptide(L)'
;MVGQTKITTLSPRGDRLVRLIQRTGNDNMMAPEAPALMGITNEGRDIPVRQLAGENDSGRYVVSLVNIRKVHEFIFHRRQGDVLILHLADTAFVRLRSVRYPRNGKPSVITDVAAADADYQQQLAFWFDRIPGR
;
A
#
# COMPACT_ATOMS: atom_id res chain seq x y z
N MET A 1 11.75 -32.75 -11.82
CA MET A 1 12.39 -31.47 -12.21
C MET A 1 11.43 -30.34 -11.93
N VAL A 2 11.91 -29.39 -11.11
CA VAL A 2 11.52 -27.97 -10.97
C VAL A 2 10.02 -27.66 -10.87
N GLY A 3 9.56 -27.50 -9.62
CA GLY A 3 8.30 -26.82 -9.32
C GLY A 3 8.34 -25.40 -9.86
N GLN A 4 7.32 -25.04 -10.65
CA GLN A 4 7.13 -23.69 -11.14
C GLN A 4 7.05 -22.75 -9.94
N THR A 5 8.11 -21.99 -9.72
CA THR A 5 8.05 -20.83 -8.85
C THR A 5 7.04 -19.89 -9.49
N LYS A 6 5.89 -19.68 -8.84
CA LYS A 6 4.92 -18.67 -9.25
C LYS A 6 5.61 -17.33 -9.09
N ILE A 7 6.34 -16.88 -10.10
CA ILE A 7 6.84 -15.52 -10.20
C ILE A 7 5.56 -14.70 -10.22
N THR A 8 5.28 -13.96 -9.17
CA THR A 8 4.18 -13.00 -9.15
C THR A 8 4.45 -12.02 -10.27
N THR A 9 3.80 -12.22 -11.41
CA THR A 9 3.97 -11.38 -12.59
C THR A 9 3.46 -10.00 -12.23
N LEU A 10 4.38 -9.10 -11.88
CA LEU A 10 4.09 -7.68 -11.71
C LEU A 10 3.35 -7.22 -12.97
N SER A 11 2.22 -6.52 -12.83
CA SER A 11 1.64 -5.87 -13.99
C SER A 11 2.66 -4.85 -14.54
N PRO A 12 2.69 -4.56 -15.87
CA PRO A 12 3.66 -3.59 -16.40
C PRO A 12 3.63 -2.23 -15.70
N ARG A 13 2.44 -1.79 -15.26
CA ARG A 13 2.28 -0.55 -14.49
C ARG A 13 2.73 -0.72 -13.03
N GLY A 14 2.43 -1.85 -12.41
CA GLY A 14 2.91 -2.19 -11.07
C GLY A 14 4.43 -2.24 -11.00
N ASP A 15 5.08 -2.86 -11.98
CA ASP A 15 6.53 -2.88 -12.12
C ASP A 15 7.12 -1.46 -12.22
N ARG A 16 6.51 -0.56 -13.00
CA ARG A 16 6.93 0.85 -13.05
C ARG A 16 6.79 1.55 -11.70
N LEU A 17 5.71 1.29 -10.97
CA LEU A 17 5.54 1.86 -9.63
C LEU A 17 6.58 1.31 -8.65
N VAL A 18 6.88 0.01 -8.67
CA VAL A 18 7.96 -0.60 -7.88
C VAL A 18 9.28 0.11 -8.17
N ARG A 19 9.67 0.25 -9.44
CA ARG A 19 10.92 0.93 -9.83
C ARG A 19 10.93 2.40 -9.42
N LEU A 20 9.80 3.10 -9.54
CA LEU A 20 9.69 4.50 -9.13
C LEU A 20 9.93 4.65 -7.63
N ILE A 21 9.29 3.82 -6.80
CA ILE A 21 9.46 3.82 -5.34
C ILE A 21 10.90 3.45 -4.97
N GLN A 22 11.49 2.44 -5.62
CA GLN A 22 12.88 2.06 -5.39
C GLN A 22 13.85 3.19 -5.73
N ARG A 23 13.65 3.89 -6.86
CA ARG A 23 14.55 4.97 -7.28
C ARG A 23 14.40 6.26 -6.49
N THR A 24 13.18 6.62 -6.13
CA THR A 24 12.87 7.98 -5.64
C THR A 24 12.19 8.02 -4.29
N GLY A 25 11.75 6.88 -3.77
CA GLY A 25 11.13 6.79 -2.45
C GLY A 25 12.15 6.88 -1.32
N ASN A 26 11.64 7.24 -0.14
CA ASN A 26 12.42 7.32 1.08
C ASN A 26 12.21 6.07 1.92
N ASP A 27 13.27 5.60 2.57
CA ASP A 27 13.17 4.52 3.54
C ASP A 27 12.42 5.01 4.79
N ASN A 28 11.52 4.18 5.31
CA ASN A 28 10.71 4.49 6.47
C ASN A 28 10.35 3.21 7.25
N MET A 29 9.87 3.39 8.47
CA MET A 29 9.38 2.33 9.35
C MET A 29 7.89 2.54 9.59
N MET A 30 7.08 1.53 9.29
CA MET A 30 5.64 1.55 9.55
C MET A 30 5.32 0.78 10.81
N ALA A 31 4.53 1.39 11.70
CA ALA A 31 4.07 0.74 12.92
C ALA A 31 3.31 -0.57 12.57
N PRO A 32 3.53 -1.67 13.31
CA PRO A 32 3.15 -3.01 12.91
C PRO A 32 1.65 -3.30 12.99
N GLU A 33 0.89 -2.51 13.73
CA GLU A 33 -0.49 -2.84 14.12
C GLU A 33 -1.43 -2.89 12.92
N ALA A 34 -1.34 -1.91 12.01
CA ALA A 34 -2.17 -1.90 10.81
C ALA A 34 -1.71 -2.95 9.77
N PRO A 35 -0.41 -3.08 9.43
CA PRO A 35 0.10 -4.16 8.60
C PRO A 35 -0.29 -5.56 9.08
N ALA A 36 -0.27 -5.82 10.40
CA ALA A 36 -0.66 -7.10 10.96
C ALA A 36 -2.11 -7.47 10.61
N LEU A 37 -3.04 -6.52 10.65
CA LEU A 37 -4.43 -6.71 10.22
C LEU A 37 -4.57 -6.92 8.70
N MET A 38 -3.56 -6.57 7.93
CA MET A 38 -3.46 -6.82 6.49
C MET A 38 -2.71 -8.12 6.16
N GLY A 39 -2.26 -8.88 7.16
CA GLY A 39 -1.53 -10.15 6.97
C GLY A 39 -0.01 -9.97 6.79
N ILE A 40 0.50 -8.76 6.92
CA ILE A 40 1.92 -8.43 6.85
C ILE A 40 2.47 -8.38 8.27
N THR A 41 3.32 -9.34 8.62
CA THR A 41 3.91 -9.42 9.97
C THR A 41 5.43 -9.48 9.92
N ASN A 42 6.06 -8.81 10.89
CA ASN A 42 7.50 -8.84 11.16
C ASN A 42 7.73 -9.12 12.65
N GLU A 43 7.09 -10.17 13.19
CA GLU A 43 7.20 -10.57 14.61
C GLU A 43 6.84 -9.45 15.60
N GLY A 44 5.87 -8.60 15.22
CA GLY A 44 5.46 -7.44 16.03
C GLY A 44 6.43 -6.26 16.02
N ARG A 45 7.50 -6.31 15.21
CA ARG A 45 8.40 -5.19 14.96
C ARG A 45 7.88 -4.32 13.82
N ASP A 46 8.32 -3.07 13.80
CA ASP A 46 8.09 -2.15 12.70
C ASP A 46 8.40 -2.78 11.33
N ILE A 47 7.58 -2.43 10.35
CA ILE A 47 7.68 -2.92 8.98
C ILE A 47 8.57 -1.95 8.20
N PRO A 48 9.76 -2.37 7.73
CA PRO A 48 10.56 -1.55 6.85
C PRO A 48 9.84 -1.40 5.50
N VAL A 49 9.70 -0.16 5.05
CA VAL A 49 9.05 0.18 3.80
C VAL A 49 9.83 1.26 3.08
N ARG A 50 9.61 1.34 1.77
CA ARG A 50 10.05 2.50 0.98
C ARG A 50 8.83 3.24 0.47
N GLN A 51 8.78 4.56 0.66
CA GLN A 51 7.56 5.34 0.46
C GLN A 51 7.74 6.43 -0.58
N LEU A 52 6.69 6.61 -1.38
CA LEU A 52 6.45 7.84 -2.13
C LEU A 52 5.28 8.57 -1.50
N ALA A 53 5.42 9.88 -1.39
CA ALA A 53 4.34 10.78 -1.01
C ALA A 53 4.06 11.74 -2.16
N GLY A 54 2.79 12.07 -2.34
CA GLY A 54 2.35 13.12 -3.24
C GLY A 54 1.15 13.84 -2.63
N GLU A 55 0.87 15.04 -3.12
CA GLU A 55 -0.20 15.89 -2.61
C GLU A 55 -1.02 16.45 -3.78
N ASN A 56 -2.28 16.75 -3.50
CA ASN A 56 -3.18 17.57 -4.32
C ASN A 56 -4.13 18.35 -3.40
N ASP A 57 -5.11 19.05 -3.97
CA ASP A 57 -6.11 19.82 -3.21
C ASP A 57 -6.96 18.96 -2.25
N SER A 58 -7.01 17.64 -2.46
CA SER A 58 -7.71 16.68 -1.59
C SER A 58 -6.83 16.12 -0.45
N GLY A 59 -5.56 16.51 -0.41
CA GLY A 59 -4.63 16.19 0.68
C GLY A 59 -3.45 15.31 0.25
N ARG A 60 -2.86 14.65 1.26
CA ARG A 60 -1.63 13.86 1.11
C ARG A 60 -1.93 12.38 0.89
N TYR A 61 -1.36 11.85 -0.18
CA TYR A 61 -1.42 10.45 -0.58
C TYR A 61 -0.03 9.84 -0.45
N VAL A 62 0.03 8.63 0.09
CA VAL A 62 1.29 7.90 0.24
C VAL A 62 1.10 6.48 -0.30
N VAL A 63 2.12 5.97 -0.97
CA VAL A 63 2.22 4.55 -1.31
C VAL A 63 3.51 4.01 -0.71
N SER A 64 3.37 2.91 0.02
CA SER A 64 4.49 2.18 0.63
C SER A 64 4.71 0.89 -0.15
N LEU A 65 5.93 0.67 -0.60
CA LEU A 65 6.37 -0.63 -1.07
C LEU A 65 6.83 -1.46 0.13
N VAL A 66 6.12 -2.56 0.38
CA VAL A 66 6.54 -3.59 1.34
C VAL A 66 7.25 -4.69 0.58
N ASN A 67 8.36 -5.17 1.14
CA ASN A 67 9.08 -6.33 0.62
C ASN A 67 9.31 -7.33 1.75
N ILE A 68 8.23 -8.01 2.14
CA ILE A 68 8.27 -9.09 3.14
C ILE A 68 8.08 -10.40 2.40
N ARG A 69 8.83 -11.44 2.80
CA ARG A 69 8.78 -12.80 2.21
C ARG A 69 9.08 -12.83 0.70
N LYS A 70 9.88 -11.89 0.19
CA LYS A 70 10.24 -11.76 -1.24
C LYS A 70 9.04 -11.47 -2.15
N VAL A 71 7.94 -10.95 -1.60
CA VAL A 71 6.77 -10.51 -2.37
C VAL A 71 6.68 -8.99 -2.29
N HIS A 72 6.49 -8.36 -3.44
CA HIS A 72 6.18 -6.94 -3.50
C HIS A 72 4.69 -6.73 -3.33
N GLU A 73 4.33 -5.92 -2.34
CA GLU A 73 2.96 -5.48 -2.09
C GLU A 73 2.96 -3.97 -1.86
N PHE A 74 1.83 -3.34 -2.17
CA PHE A 74 1.62 -1.92 -1.97
C PHE A 74 0.68 -1.69 -0.79
N ILE A 75 1.05 -0.78 0.09
CA ILE A 75 0.12 -0.16 1.03
C ILE A 75 -0.12 1.27 0.59
N PHE A 76 -1.30 1.52 0.05
CA PHE A 76 -1.79 2.87 -0.24
C PHE A 76 -2.39 3.45 1.03
N HIS A 77 -2.03 4.67 1.39
CA HIS A 77 -2.65 5.31 2.53
C HIS A 77 -2.81 6.82 2.39
N ARG A 78 -3.90 7.32 2.96
CA ARG A 78 -4.23 8.75 3.05
C ARG A 78 -4.90 9.05 4.38
N ARG A 79 -4.74 10.29 4.85
CA ARG A 79 -5.42 10.76 6.06
C ARG A 79 -6.72 11.48 5.70
N GLN A 80 -7.78 11.16 6.42
CA GLN A 80 -9.11 11.79 6.35
C GLN A 80 -9.50 12.24 7.74
N GLY A 81 -9.37 13.55 8.01
CA GLY A 81 -9.47 14.07 9.37
C GLY A 81 -8.50 13.35 10.31
N ASP A 82 -9.05 12.72 11.36
CA ASP A 82 -8.26 11.99 12.35
C ASP A 82 -8.02 10.51 12.04
N VAL A 83 -8.44 10.03 10.88
CA VAL A 83 -8.29 8.62 10.49
C VAL A 83 -7.30 8.48 9.35
N LEU A 84 -6.31 7.61 9.53
CA LEU A 84 -5.48 7.11 8.43
C LEU A 84 -6.18 5.89 7.81
N ILE A 85 -6.49 5.95 6.51
CA ILE A 85 -7.05 4.82 5.77
C ILE A 85 -5.92 4.17 4.99
N LEU A 86 -5.79 2.85 5.12
CA LEU A 86 -4.77 2.03 4.47
C LEU A 86 -5.44 0.95 3.62
N HIS A 87 -4.94 0.74 2.40
CA HIS A 87 -5.33 -0.36 1.52
C HIS A 87 -4.11 -1.17 1.13
N LEU A 88 -4.12 -2.45 1.45
CA LEU A 88 -3.19 -3.42 0.91
C LEU A 88 -3.66 -3.81 -0.50
N ALA A 89 -2.74 -3.77 -1.46
CA ALA A 89 -2.97 -4.26 -2.80
C ALA A 89 -1.73 -5.00 -3.32
N ASP A 90 -1.97 -5.93 -4.23
CA ASP A 90 -0.90 -6.58 -4.98
C ASP A 90 -0.36 -5.66 -6.09
N THR A 91 0.61 -6.17 -6.85
CA THR A 91 1.26 -5.44 -7.95
C THR A 91 0.46 -5.45 -9.26
N ALA A 92 -0.70 -6.11 -9.27
CA ALA A 92 -1.74 -5.94 -10.27
C ALA A 92 -2.81 -4.92 -9.83
N PHE A 93 -2.60 -4.25 -8.69
CA PHE A 93 -3.51 -3.28 -8.08
C PHE A 93 -4.85 -3.88 -7.63
N VAL A 94 -4.89 -5.19 -7.37
CA VAL A 94 -6.04 -5.84 -6.73
C VAL A 94 -6.00 -5.53 -5.24
N ARG A 95 -7.07 -4.91 -4.72
CA ARG A 95 -7.23 -4.63 -3.29
C ARG A 95 -7.43 -5.94 -2.52
N LEU A 96 -6.62 -6.18 -1.49
CA LEU A 96 -6.64 -7.41 -0.68
C LEU A 96 -7.25 -7.18 0.71
N ARG A 97 -6.93 -6.04 1.32
CA ARG A 97 -7.41 -5.67 2.66
C ARG A 97 -7.48 -4.15 2.80
N SER A 98 -8.30 -3.68 3.71
CA SER A 98 -8.36 -2.27 4.07
C SER A 98 -8.53 -2.09 5.56
N VAL A 99 -7.82 -1.12 6.11
CA VAL A 99 -7.73 -0.85 7.55
C VAL A 99 -7.91 0.63 7.75
N ARG A 100 -8.64 0.99 8.80
CA ARG A 100 -8.67 2.36 9.32
C ARG A 100 -7.85 2.42 10.59
N TYR A 101 -7.09 3.49 10.77
CA TYR A 101 -6.25 3.73 11.93
C TYR A 101 -6.53 5.13 12.49
N PRO A 102 -7.40 5.24 13.50
CA PRO A 102 -7.66 6.50 14.20
C PRO A 102 -6.40 7.05 14.87
N ARG A 103 -6.25 8.38 14.92
CA ARG A 103 -5.11 9.07 15.58
C ARG A 103 -4.93 8.61 17.03
N ASN A 104 -6.03 8.45 17.75
CA ASN A 104 -6.06 8.08 19.18
C ASN A 104 -6.80 6.75 19.38
N GLY A 105 -6.41 5.69 18.68
CA GLY A 105 -7.11 4.41 18.79
C GLY A 105 -6.30 3.24 18.23
N LYS A 106 -6.95 2.06 18.17
CA LYS A 106 -6.38 0.87 17.54
C LYS A 106 -6.84 0.79 16.08
N PRO A 107 -6.01 0.27 15.17
CA PRO A 107 -6.46 0.03 13.82
C PRO A 107 -7.54 -1.06 13.80
N SER A 108 -8.42 -0.99 12.82
CA SER A 108 -9.47 -1.99 12.61
C SER A 108 -9.69 -2.24 11.12
N VAL A 109 -10.05 -3.47 10.76
CA VAL A 109 -10.43 -3.81 9.38
C VAL A 109 -11.67 -3.01 8.98
N ILE A 110 -11.68 -2.49 7.75
CA ILE A 110 -12.86 -1.88 7.16
C ILE A 110 -13.71 -3.02 6.56
N THR A 111 -14.85 -3.31 7.18
CA THR A 111 -15.77 -4.37 6.77
C THR A 111 -16.76 -3.93 5.68
N ASP A 112 -17.01 -2.63 5.56
CA ASP A 112 -17.76 -2.06 4.45
C ASP A 112 -16.91 -2.09 3.18
N VAL A 113 -17.17 -3.10 2.34
CA VAL A 113 -16.42 -3.36 1.11
C VAL A 113 -16.61 -2.23 0.10
N ALA A 114 -17.83 -1.71 -0.06
CA ALA A 114 -18.15 -0.70 -1.04
C ALA A 114 -17.48 0.64 -0.71
N ALA A 115 -17.53 1.06 0.57
CA ALA A 115 -16.83 2.25 1.02
C ALA A 115 -15.31 2.12 0.85
N ALA A 116 -14.74 0.95 1.17
CA ALA A 116 -13.32 0.70 1.02
C ALA A 116 -12.86 0.66 -0.45
N ASP A 117 -13.69 0.13 -1.36
CA ASP A 117 -13.41 0.16 -2.80
C ASP A 117 -13.46 1.58 -3.36
N ALA A 118 -14.47 2.37 -2.98
CA ALA A 118 -14.57 3.75 -3.42
C ALA A 118 -13.34 4.59 -2.99
N ASP A 119 -12.90 4.42 -1.75
CA ASP A 119 -11.68 5.08 -1.25
C ASP A 119 -10.42 4.62 -1.99
N TYR A 120 -10.28 3.30 -2.17
CA TYR A 120 -9.15 2.72 -2.85
C TYR A 120 -9.04 3.20 -4.29
N GLN A 121 -10.15 3.30 -5.02
CA GLN A 121 -10.14 3.83 -6.38
C GLN A 121 -9.68 5.29 -6.44
N GLN A 122 -10.03 6.11 -5.45
CA GLN A 122 -9.52 7.49 -5.37
C GLN A 122 -8.01 7.53 -5.15
N GLN A 123 -7.50 6.71 -4.23
CA GLN A 123 -6.06 6.61 -4.00
C GLN A 123 -5.30 6.06 -5.22
N LEU A 124 -5.89 5.06 -5.89
CA LEU A 124 -5.30 4.44 -7.07
C LEU A 124 -5.25 5.42 -8.25
N ALA A 125 -6.34 6.16 -8.49
CA ALA A 125 -6.40 7.19 -9.54
C ALA A 125 -5.31 8.25 -9.34
N PHE A 126 -5.14 8.75 -8.12
CA PHE A 126 -4.09 9.71 -7.78
C PHE A 126 -2.69 9.24 -8.21
N TRP A 127 -2.38 7.96 -7.97
CA TRP A 127 -1.09 7.39 -8.32
C TRP A 127 -0.98 7.02 -9.80
N PHE A 128 -2.08 6.60 -10.44
CA PHE A 128 -2.08 6.27 -11.86
C PHE A 128 -1.70 7.47 -12.74
N ASP A 129 -2.11 8.68 -12.35
CA ASP A 129 -1.73 9.91 -13.06
C ASP A 129 -0.24 10.26 -12.91
N ARG A 130 0.44 9.68 -11.90
CA ARG A 130 1.84 9.99 -11.54
C ARG A 130 2.81 8.86 -11.88
N ILE A 131 2.31 7.65 -12.13
CA ILE A 131 3.15 6.56 -12.63
C ILE A 131 3.52 6.91 -14.07
N PRO A 132 4.82 6.98 -14.41
CA PRO A 132 5.23 7.31 -15.76
C PRO A 132 4.49 6.48 -16.82
N GLY A 133 4.00 7.20 -17.84
CA GLY A 133 3.61 6.64 -19.13
C GLY A 133 4.82 5.97 -19.80
N ARG A 134 4.55 5.20 -20.87
CA ARG A 134 5.60 4.53 -21.66
C ARG A 134 6.72 5.47 -22.05
#